data_AF-A0A2T7TBG9-F1
#
_entry.id   AF-A0A2T7TBG9-F1
#
_cell.length_a   1.000
_cell.length_b   1.000
_cell.length_c   1.000
_cell.angle_alpha   90.00
_cell.angle_beta   90.00
_cell.angle_gamma   90.00
#
_symmetry.space_group_name_H-M   'P 1'
#
loop_
_entity.id
_entity.type
_entity.pdbx_description
1 polymer ?
#
loop_
_entity_poly.entity_id
_entity_poly.type
_entity_poly.pdbx_seq_one_letter_code
_entity_poly.pdbx_strand_id
1 'polypeptide(L)'
;MSPLTVRARLRCGQEIDQFRGTWEAHMAWTWRFEKADGTEVPPAVEPEEFTTQGDAESWVGEAWKELLAGGAEQVTLFEDGAKIYGPMSLRAEES
;
A
#
# COMPACT_ATOMS: atom_id res chain seq x y z
N MET A 1 17.79 -44.54 48.20
CA MET A 1 16.58 -43.71 48.03
C MET A 1 16.95 -42.51 47.16
N SER A 2 16.46 -42.50 45.92
CA SER A 2 16.74 -41.50 44.89
C SER A 2 16.02 -40.16 45.16
N PRO A 3 16.43 -39.06 44.48
CA PRO A 3 16.38 -37.69 45.00
C PRO A 3 15.11 -36.92 44.61
N LEU A 4 14.63 -36.06 45.51
CA LEU A 4 13.58 -35.07 45.21
C LEU A 4 14.23 -33.76 44.70
N THR A 5 14.45 -33.77 43.39
CA THR A 5 14.29 -32.66 42.43
C THR A 5 14.01 -31.25 43.00
N VAL A 6 15.07 -30.44 43.13
CA VAL A 6 14.96 -28.98 43.02
C VAL A 6 14.92 -28.63 41.54
N ARG A 7 13.74 -28.31 41.02
CA ARG A 7 13.60 -27.66 39.70
C ARG A 7 13.47 -26.16 39.90
N ALA A 8 14.60 -25.50 40.07
CA ALA A 8 14.72 -24.09 39.70
C ALA A 8 14.66 -24.04 38.16
N ARG A 9 13.46 -23.85 37.60
CA ARG A 9 13.33 -23.49 36.19
C ARG A 9 13.62 -22.01 36.06
N LEU A 10 14.82 -21.76 35.53
CA LEU A 10 15.26 -20.54 34.88
C LEU A 10 14.14 -19.95 33.99
N ARG A 11 14.03 -18.62 34.01
CA ARG A 11 13.17 -17.84 33.12
C ARG A 11 13.41 -18.24 31.67
N CYS A 12 12.35 -18.59 30.94
CA CYS A 12 12.37 -18.79 29.50
C CYS A 12 10.96 -18.54 28.93
N GLY A 13 10.86 -17.67 27.92
CA GLY A 13 9.63 -17.35 27.17
C GLY A 13 8.89 -16.13 27.71
N GLN A 14 9.37 -14.90 27.48
CA GLN A 14 9.11 -14.14 26.24
C GLN A 14 7.62 -13.79 26.08
N GLU A 15 7.30 -12.72 26.79
CA GLU A 15 6.07 -11.95 26.89
C GLU A 15 5.88 -11.07 25.62
N ILE A 16 5.86 -11.66 24.43
CA ILE A 16 5.77 -10.90 23.15
C ILE A 16 4.88 -11.58 22.10
N ASP A 17 3.77 -12.20 22.48
CA ASP A 17 2.71 -12.59 21.51
C ASP A 17 1.48 -11.67 21.57
N GLN A 18 1.52 -10.65 22.43
CA GLN A 18 0.50 -9.58 22.47
C GLN A 18 0.92 -8.33 21.66
N PHE A 19 2.08 -8.37 21.00
CA PHE A 19 2.53 -7.37 20.00
C PHE A 19 2.39 -7.90 18.57
N ARG A 20 1.32 -8.67 18.35
CA ARG A 20 0.83 -9.10 17.06
C ARG A 20 -0.52 -8.42 16.77
N GLY A 21 -0.63 -7.14 17.13
CA GLY A 21 -1.84 -6.35 17.03
C GLY A 21 -2.13 -5.75 15.64
N THR A 22 -1.27 -5.90 14.62
CA THR A 22 -1.43 -5.17 13.33
C THR A 22 -0.75 -5.84 12.12
N TRP A 23 -0.46 -7.15 12.13
CA TRP A 23 0.31 -7.83 11.05
C TRP A 23 -0.56 -8.49 9.97
N GLU A 24 -1.87 -8.21 9.98
CA GLU A 24 -2.54 -7.90 8.73
C GLU A 24 -2.27 -6.41 8.47
N ALA A 25 -1.01 -6.09 8.13
CA ALA A 25 -0.76 -4.89 7.35
C ALA A 25 -1.48 -5.16 6.03
N HIS A 26 -2.75 -4.76 5.99
CA HIS A 26 -3.57 -4.74 4.79
C HIS A 26 -2.69 -4.17 3.68
N MET A 27 -2.44 -4.94 2.62
CA MET A 27 -1.63 -4.50 1.49
C MET A 27 -2.35 -3.33 0.83
N ALA A 28 -2.17 -2.13 1.38
CA ALA A 28 -2.93 -0.95 1.05
C ALA A 28 -2.35 -0.37 -0.23
N TRP A 29 -3.05 -0.61 -1.33
CA TRP A 29 -2.72 -0.05 -2.63
C TRP A 29 -3.24 1.37 -2.71
N THR A 30 -2.37 2.34 -2.95
CA THR A 30 -2.73 3.75 -3.00
C THR A 30 -2.15 4.42 -4.24
N TRP A 31 -2.96 5.24 -4.89
CA TRP A 31 -2.54 6.05 -6.02
C TRP A 31 -2.13 7.45 -5.58
N ARG A 32 -0.96 7.91 -6.04
CA ARG A 32 -0.57 9.32 -5.98
C ARG A 32 -0.69 9.92 -7.37
N PHE A 33 -1.26 11.12 -7.43
CA PHE A 33 -1.56 11.84 -8.66
C PHE A 33 -0.70 13.09 -8.74
N GLU A 34 -0.04 13.29 -9.86
CA GLU A 34 0.86 14.42 -10.07
C GLU A 34 0.60 15.06 -11.44
N LYS A 35 0.96 16.33 -11.58
CA LYS A 35 1.03 17.04 -12.86
C LYS A 35 2.33 16.68 -13.59
N ALA A 36 2.46 17.12 -14.84
CA ALA A 36 3.70 16.93 -15.61
C ALA A 36 4.92 17.67 -15.02
N ASP A 37 4.70 18.66 -14.15
CA ASP A 37 5.77 19.34 -13.41
C ASP A 37 6.18 18.61 -12.12
N GLY A 38 5.52 17.48 -11.80
CA GLY A 38 5.74 16.70 -10.58
C GLY A 38 4.98 17.23 -9.35
N THR A 39 4.13 18.26 -9.50
CA THR A 39 3.28 18.76 -8.41
C THR A 39 2.18 17.76 -8.10
N GLU A 40 2.11 17.32 -6.85
CA GLU A 40 1.02 16.47 -6.37
C GLU A 40 -0.32 17.22 -6.41
N VAL A 41 -1.35 16.56 -6.91
CA VAL A 41 -2.71 17.09 -7.02
C VAL A 41 -3.72 16.12 -6.42
N PRO A 42 -4.82 16.63 -5.85
CA PRO A 42 -5.93 15.77 -5.50
C PRO A 42 -6.52 15.16 -6.78
N PRO A 43 -6.91 13.88 -6.77
CA PRO A 43 -7.60 13.29 -7.91
C PRO A 43 -9.00 13.89 -8.08
N ALA A 44 -9.48 13.96 -9.32
CA ALA A 44 -10.89 14.27 -9.58
C ALA A 44 -11.83 13.10 -9.23
N VAL A 45 -11.31 11.87 -9.22
CA VAL A 45 -12.04 10.65 -8.86
C VAL A 45 -11.30 9.99 -7.71
N GLU A 46 -11.97 9.83 -6.57
CA GLU A 46 -11.36 9.21 -5.40
C GLU A 46 -11.13 7.71 -5.67
N PRO A 47 -9.89 7.20 -5.50
CA PRO A 47 -9.62 5.77 -5.57
C PRO A 47 -10.26 5.03 -4.40
N GLU A 48 -10.79 3.84 -4.67
CA GLU A 48 -11.29 2.92 -3.65
C GLU A 48 -10.14 2.17 -2.96
N GLU A 49 -10.46 1.50 -1.85
CA GLU A 49 -9.49 0.63 -1.17
C GLU A 49 -9.32 -0.67 -1.96
N PHE A 50 -8.18 -0.84 -2.63
CA PHE A 50 -7.90 -2.07 -3.37
C PHE A 50 -7.23 -3.12 -2.49
N THR A 51 -7.55 -4.38 -2.75
CA THR A 51 -6.91 -5.53 -2.09
C THR A 51 -5.80 -6.16 -2.94
N THR A 52 -5.73 -5.83 -4.23
CA THR A 52 -4.70 -6.33 -5.16
C THR A 52 -4.19 -5.23 -6.10
N GLN A 53 -2.96 -5.43 -6.62
CA GLN A 53 -2.37 -4.56 -7.65
C GLN A 53 -3.23 -4.50 -8.91
N GLY A 54 -3.75 -5.64 -9.36
CA GLY A 54 -4.51 -5.75 -10.60
C GLY A 54 -5.82 -4.97 -10.55
N ASP A 55 -6.49 -4.94 -9.39
CA ASP A 55 -7.69 -4.11 -9.20
C ASP A 55 -7.34 -2.63 -9.25
N ALA A 56 -6.23 -2.22 -8.60
CA ALA A 56 -5.75 -0.85 -8.63
C ALA A 56 -5.37 -0.39 -10.06
N GLU A 57 -4.69 -1.26 -10.82
CA GLU A 57 -4.30 -1.02 -12.21
C GLU A 57 -5.52 -0.98 -13.15
N SER A 58 -6.52 -1.82 -12.90
CA SER A 58 -7.76 -1.83 -13.66
C SER A 58 -8.55 -0.54 -13.44
N TRP A 59 -8.66 -0.09 -12.19
CA TRP A 59 -9.33 1.16 -11.84
C TRP A 59 -8.72 2.38 -12.54
N VAL A 60 -7.39 2.52 -12.54
CA VAL A 60 -6.77 3.68 -13.20
C VAL A 60 -6.98 3.67 -14.71
N GLY A 61 -7.07 2.47 -15.32
CA GLY A 61 -7.42 2.30 -16.73
C GLY A 61 -8.85 2.71 -17.08
N GLU A 62 -9.76 2.76 -16.10
CA GLU A 62 -11.12 3.27 -16.25
C GLU A 62 -11.19 4.77 -15.93
N ALA A 63 -10.54 5.21 -14.85
CA ALA A 63 -10.62 6.57 -14.32
C ALA A 63 -9.66 7.58 -15.00
N TRP A 64 -8.68 7.15 -15.81
CA TRP A 64 -7.62 8.03 -16.33
C TRP A 64 -8.12 9.30 -17.03
N LYS A 65 -9.23 9.24 -17.77
CA LYS A 65 -9.78 10.41 -18.48
C LYS A 65 -10.29 11.47 -17.52
N GLU A 66 -10.95 11.04 -16.46
CA GLU A 66 -11.49 11.92 -15.43
C GLU A 66 -10.38 12.48 -14.57
N LEU A 67 -9.38 11.66 -14.24
CA LEU A 67 -8.16 12.09 -13.56
C LEU A 67 -7.42 13.17 -14.37
N LEU A 68 -7.25 12.96 -15.67
CA LEU A 68 -6.66 13.92 -16.59
C LEU A 68 -7.48 15.21 -16.69
N ALA A 69 -8.81 15.11 -16.76
CA ALA A 69 -9.70 16.26 -16.70
C ALA A 69 -9.61 17.01 -15.36
N GLY A 70 -9.30 16.29 -14.27
CA GLY A 70 -8.99 16.83 -12.95
C GLY A 70 -7.63 17.51 -12.83
N GLY A 71 -6.78 17.39 -13.85
CA GLY A 71 -5.43 17.95 -13.88
C GLY A 71 -4.34 17.01 -13.35
N ALA A 72 -4.66 15.73 -13.09
CA ALA A 72 -3.64 14.71 -12.86
C ALA A 72 -3.09 14.24 -14.21
N GLU A 73 -1.79 14.41 -14.43
CA GLU A 73 -1.16 14.04 -15.70
C GLU A 73 -0.34 12.76 -15.61
N GLN A 74 0.09 12.39 -14.41
CA GLN A 74 0.82 11.17 -14.14
C GLN A 74 0.37 10.55 -12.82
N VAL A 75 0.51 9.24 -12.73
CA VAL A 75 0.13 8.44 -11.56
C VAL A 75 1.28 7.56 -11.11
N THR A 76 1.35 7.35 -9.79
CA THR A 76 2.31 6.45 -9.15
C THR A 76 1.55 5.55 -8.19
N LEU A 77 1.75 4.23 -8.30
CA LEU A 77 1.16 3.24 -7.40
C LEU A 77 2.08 3.00 -6.21
N PHE A 78 1.49 2.99 -5.03
CA PHE A 78 2.14 2.65 -3.78
C PHE A 78 1.48 1.43 -3.15
N GLU A 79 2.27 0.61 -2.47
CA GLU A 79 1.84 -0.49 -1.61
C GLU A 79 2.41 -0.22 -0.22
N ASP A 80 1.54 -0.03 0.78
CA ASP A 80 1.95 0.29 2.16
C ASP A 80 2.94 1.48 2.25
N GLY A 81 2.72 2.48 1.39
CA GLY A 81 3.59 3.67 1.28
C GLY A 81 4.91 3.44 0.53
N ALA A 82 5.20 2.22 0.07
CA ALA A 82 6.32 1.94 -0.82
C ALA A 82 5.91 2.12 -2.29
N LYS A 83 6.70 2.86 -3.07
CA LYS A 83 6.45 3.06 -4.50
C LYS A 83 6.69 1.75 -5.26
N ILE A 84 5.64 1.17 -5.85
CA ILE A 84 5.72 -0.08 -6.61
C ILE A 84 5.73 0.18 -8.11
N TYR A 85 5.00 1.20 -8.59
CA TYR A 85 4.87 1.48 -10.01
C TYR A 85 4.85 2.99 -10.31
N GLY A 86 5.40 3.40 -11.45
CA GLY A 86 5.33 4.77 -11.97
C GLY A 86 6.60 5.63 -11.83
N PRO A 87 6.55 6.92 -12.23
CA PRO A 87 5.36 7.63 -12.69
C PRO A 87 4.98 7.19 -14.12
N MET A 88 3.69 6.91 -14.33
CA MET A 88 3.10 6.65 -15.65
C MET A 88 2.27 7.85 -16.06
N SER A 89 2.42 8.30 -17.31
CA SER A 89 1.60 9.37 -17.89
C SER A 89 0.17 8.89 -18.14
N LEU A 90 -0.82 9.67 -17.69
CA LEU A 90 -2.24 9.51 -18.02
C LEU A 90 -2.61 10.16 -19.35
N ARG A 91 -1.70 10.94 -19.97
CA ARG A 91 -1.91 11.42 -21.33
C ARG A 91 -1.90 10.21 -22.24
N ALA A 92 -3.05 9.86 -22.81
CA ALA A 92 -3.09 8.93 -23.93
C ALA A 92 -2.12 9.46 -24.99
N GLU A 93 -1.09 8.69 -25.30
CA GLU A 93 -0.30 8.93 -26.50
C GLU A 93 -1.25 8.69 -27.67
N GLU A 94 -1.87 9.77 -28.16
CA GLU A 94 -2.58 9.77 -29.42
C GLU A 94 -1.58 9.24 -30.47
N SER A 95 -1.72 7.96 -30.83
CA SER A 95 -0.87 7.25 -31.80
C SER A 95 -1.54 7.23 -33.16
#